data_AF-A0A969GDD1-F1
#
_entry.id   AF-A0A969GDD1-F1
#
_cell.length_a   1.000
_cell.length_b   1.000
_cell.length_c   1.000
_cell.angle_alpha   90.00
_cell.angle_beta   90.00
_cell.angle_gamma   90.00
#
_symmetry.space_group_name_H-M   'P 1'
#
loop_
_entity.id
_entity.type
_entity.pdbx_description
1 polymer ?
#
loop_
_entity_poly.entity_id
_entity_poly.type
_entity_poly.pdbx_seq_one_letter_code
_entity_poly.pdbx_strand_id
1 'polypeptide(L)'
;MLIIADSSALIALATCNGLDLLLQVYEEIKIPEAVYAEIVAPEKSYADALGAFLVGRVVKVQPIQNKFIKTGLGRGEIEAMSLYNQISADILLIDDQKARSIAEQNEITCIGVLGFLVIAKQKGIIPKIKPYIQKLEDSPIYYGDKLLRSVLQIAKE
;
A
#
# COMPACT_ATOMS: atom_id res chain seq x y z
N MET A 1 -9.08 10.09 -8.16
CA MET A 1 -7.70 9.56 -8.14
C MET A 1 -7.70 8.06 -7.99
N LEU A 2 -6.93 7.38 -8.83
CA LEU A 2 -6.70 5.94 -8.87
C LEU A 2 -5.39 5.59 -8.15
N ILE A 3 -5.48 4.66 -7.20
CA ILE A 3 -4.33 4.12 -6.48
C ILE A 3 -4.10 2.64 -6.82
N ILE A 4 -2.84 2.28 -7.04
CA ILE A 4 -2.40 0.88 -7.07
C ILE A 4 -1.83 0.52 -5.71
N ALA A 5 -2.19 -0.63 -5.15
CA ALA A 5 -1.64 -1.08 -3.87
C ALA A 5 -0.80 -2.35 -4.00
N ASP A 6 0.29 -2.40 -3.25
CA ASP A 6 1.08 -3.62 -3.04
C ASP A 6 0.55 -4.45 -1.86
N SER A 7 1.11 -5.64 -1.67
CA SER A 7 0.72 -6.51 -0.56
C SER A 7 1.12 -5.95 0.79
N SER A 8 2.33 -5.38 0.91
CA SER A 8 2.89 -4.90 2.18
C SER A 8 2.01 -3.81 2.82
N ALA A 9 1.57 -2.84 2.04
CA ALA A 9 0.75 -1.75 2.51
C ALA A 9 -0.72 -2.17 2.75
N LEU A 10 -1.25 -3.10 1.95
CA LEU A 10 -2.58 -3.67 2.21
C LEU A 10 -2.60 -4.46 3.53
N ILE A 11 -1.56 -5.23 3.82
CA ILE A 11 -1.43 -5.97 5.07
C ILE A 11 -1.30 -4.99 6.26
N ALA A 12 -0.49 -3.94 6.13
CA ALA A 12 -0.38 -2.91 7.16
C ALA A 12 -1.73 -2.19 7.42
N LEU A 13 -2.46 -1.82 6.37
CA LEU A 13 -3.79 -1.23 6.53
C LEU A 13 -4.81 -2.19 7.12
N ALA A 14 -4.77 -3.48 6.77
CA ALA A 14 -5.61 -4.48 7.41
C ALA A 14 -5.29 -4.59 8.90
N THR A 15 -4.01 -4.61 9.25
CA THR A 15 -3.50 -4.73 10.62
C THR A 15 -3.93 -3.56 11.51
N CYS A 16 -3.97 -2.33 10.98
CA CYS A 16 -4.43 -1.16 11.72
C CYS A 16 -5.94 -0.88 11.61
N ASN A 17 -6.70 -1.73 10.91
CA ASN A 17 -8.11 -1.54 10.55
C ASN A 17 -8.35 -0.25 9.72
N GLY A 18 -7.41 0.09 8.85
CA GLY A 18 -7.44 1.28 7.99
C GLY A 18 -7.90 1.03 6.55
N LEU A 19 -8.28 -0.19 6.14
CA LEU A 19 -8.63 -0.50 4.75
C LEU A 19 -9.76 0.37 4.20
N ASP A 20 -10.82 0.58 4.99
CA ASP A 20 -11.98 1.39 4.59
C ASP A 20 -11.64 2.86 4.36
N LEU A 21 -10.51 3.33 4.92
CA LEU A 21 -10.04 4.69 4.69
C LEU A 21 -9.62 4.87 3.22
N LEU A 22 -9.12 3.82 2.55
CA LEU A 22 -8.72 3.93 1.14
C LEU A 22 -9.91 4.32 0.26
N LEU A 23 -11.09 3.75 0.55
CA LEU A 23 -12.34 4.03 -0.17
C LEU A 23 -12.88 5.44 0.07
N GLN A 24 -12.43 6.09 1.16
CA GLN A 24 -12.81 7.47 1.50
C GLN A 24 -11.82 8.51 0.95
N VAL A 25 -10.57 8.10 0.69
CA VAL A 25 -9.50 8.99 0.20
C VAL A 25 -9.36 8.93 -1.31
N TYR A 26 -9.54 7.75 -1.91
CA TYR A 26 -9.34 7.47 -3.33
C TYR A 26 -10.63 6.99 -3.99
N GLU A 27 -10.82 7.35 -5.24
CA GLU A 27 -12.03 7.00 -6.02
C GLU A 27 -11.97 5.55 -6.50
N GLU A 28 -10.78 5.08 -6.85
CA GLU A 28 -10.58 3.74 -7.36
C GLU A 28 -9.29 3.14 -6.77
N ILE A 29 -9.35 1.86 -6.42
CA ILE A 29 -8.22 1.07 -5.93
C ILE A 29 -8.11 -0.14 -6.83
N LYS A 30 -6.91 -0.39 -7.37
CA LYS A 30 -6.62 -1.58 -8.16
C LYS A 30 -5.37 -2.27 -7.62
N ILE A 31 -5.30 -3.58 -7.82
CA ILE A 31 -4.11 -4.36 -7.53
C ILE A 31 -3.82 -5.35 -8.66
N PRO A 32 -2.56 -5.74 -8.86
CA PRO A 32 -2.23 -6.80 -9.80
C PRO A 32 -2.62 -8.19 -9.27
N GLU A 33 -2.79 -9.15 -10.18
CA GLU A 33 -3.05 -10.55 -9.84
C GLU A 33 -1.99 -11.15 -8.90
N ALA A 34 -0.71 -10.81 -9.06
CA ALA A 34 0.34 -11.31 -8.16
C ALA A 34 0.19 -10.82 -6.72
N VAL A 35 -0.25 -9.58 -6.49
CA VAL A 35 -0.51 -9.05 -5.15
C VAL A 35 -1.70 -9.77 -4.53
N TYR A 36 -2.77 -9.98 -5.30
CA TYR A 36 -3.92 -10.73 -4.82
C TYR A 36 -3.55 -12.16 -4.41
N ALA A 37 -2.79 -12.87 -5.26
CA ALA A 37 -2.33 -14.23 -4.99
C ALA A 37 -1.47 -14.34 -3.72
N GLU A 38 -0.64 -13.33 -3.44
CA GLU A 38 0.15 -13.28 -2.22
C GLU A 38 -0.72 -13.08 -0.97
N ILE A 39 -1.77 -12.26 -1.08
CA ILE A 39 -2.67 -11.94 0.02
C ILE A 39 -3.56 -13.13 0.38
N VAL A 40 -4.12 -13.83 -0.61
CA VAL A 40 -5.02 -14.97 -0.39
C VAL A 40 -4.28 -16.30 -0.18
N ALA A 41 -2.95 -16.26 -0.06
CA ALA A 41 -2.19 -17.47 0.22
C ALA A 41 -2.64 -18.12 1.55
N PRO A 42 -2.68 -19.47 1.63
CA PRO A 42 -3.12 -20.18 2.83
C PRO A 42 -2.34 -19.74 4.09
N GLU A 43 -2.97 -19.93 5.26
CA GLU A 43 -2.38 -19.68 6.60
C GLU A 43 -2.19 -18.21 7.01
N LYS A 44 -2.67 -17.27 6.19
CA LYS A 44 -2.63 -15.84 6.51
C LYS A 44 -3.92 -15.40 7.21
N SER A 45 -3.81 -14.92 8.45
CA SER A 45 -4.95 -14.47 9.28
C SER A 45 -5.76 -13.32 8.68
N TYR A 46 -5.17 -12.57 7.75
CA TYR A 46 -5.78 -11.43 7.04
C TYR A 46 -6.37 -11.80 5.67
N ALA A 47 -6.21 -13.04 5.20
CA ALA A 47 -6.58 -13.46 3.85
C ALA A 47 -8.09 -13.28 3.56
N ASP A 48 -8.97 -13.65 4.50
CA ASP A 48 -10.42 -13.56 4.28
C ASP A 48 -10.90 -12.11 4.17
N ALA A 49 -10.48 -11.25 5.11
CA ALA A 49 -10.87 -9.85 5.15
C ALA A 49 -10.34 -9.07 3.95
N LEU A 50 -9.05 -9.25 3.60
CA LEU A 50 -8.48 -8.62 2.42
C LEU A 50 -9.04 -9.23 1.13
N GLY A 51 -9.25 -10.54 1.08
CA GLY A 51 -9.85 -11.23 -0.07
C GLY A 51 -11.21 -10.65 -0.41
N ALA A 52 -12.08 -10.45 0.59
CA ALA A 52 -13.37 -9.78 0.44
C ALA A 52 -13.23 -8.32 0.01
N PHE A 53 -12.31 -7.57 0.63
CA PHE A 53 -12.03 -6.18 0.26
C PHE A 53 -11.51 -6.03 -1.19
N LEU A 54 -10.85 -7.04 -1.75
CA LEU A 54 -10.23 -6.96 -3.07
C LEU A 54 -11.11 -7.48 -4.21
N VAL A 55 -12.30 -8.01 -3.91
CA VAL A 55 -13.28 -8.43 -4.92
C VAL A 55 -13.58 -7.25 -5.86
N GLY A 56 -13.44 -7.48 -7.17
CA GLY A 56 -13.66 -6.47 -8.21
C GLY A 56 -12.52 -5.45 -8.39
N ARG A 57 -11.41 -5.56 -7.64
CA ARG A 57 -10.27 -4.63 -7.68
C ARG A 57 -9.00 -5.24 -8.28
N VAL A 58 -9.03 -6.52 -8.63
CA VAL A 58 -7.88 -7.25 -9.20
C VAL A 58 -7.81 -7.04 -10.71
N VAL A 59 -6.64 -6.68 -11.21
CA VAL A 59 -6.38 -6.43 -12.63
C VAL A 59 -5.22 -7.29 -13.11
N LYS A 60 -5.43 -7.93 -14.26
CA LYS A 60 -4.38 -8.68 -14.95
C LYS A 60 -3.36 -7.73 -15.57
N VAL A 61 -2.11 -7.90 -15.19
CA VAL A 61 -1.00 -7.11 -15.75
C VAL A 61 -0.59 -7.70 -17.10
N GLN A 62 -0.51 -6.85 -18.13
CA GLN A 62 -0.03 -7.31 -19.43
C GLN A 62 1.47 -7.60 -19.37
N PRO A 63 1.97 -8.66 -20.04
CA PRO A 63 3.40 -8.92 -20.12
C PRO A 63 4.06 -7.80 -20.91
N ILE A 64 4.87 -6.98 -20.24
CA ILE A 64 5.79 -6.04 -20.88
C ILE A 64 7.20 -6.53 -20.57
N GLN A 65 8.19 -6.18 -21.40
CA GLN A 65 9.61 -6.26 -20.99
C GLN A 65 9.78 -5.48 -19.70
N ASN A 66 9.63 -6.15 -18.56
CA ASN A 66 9.57 -5.47 -17.29
C ASN A 66 10.99 -5.02 -16.97
N LYS A 67 11.23 -3.71 -17.13
CA LYS A 67 12.48 -3.06 -16.71
C LYS A 67 12.83 -3.35 -15.24
N PHE A 68 11.84 -3.78 -14.45
CA PHE A 68 11.96 -4.17 -13.06
C PHE A 68 12.45 -5.61 -12.81
N ILE A 69 12.55 -6.49 -13.82
CA ILE A 69 12.93 -7.92 -13.59
C ILE A 69 14.31 -8.07 -12.94
N LYS A 70 15.27 -7.17 -13.22
CA LYS A 70 16.65 -7.24 -12.71
C LYS A 70 16.85 -6.52 -11.37
N THR A 71 15.78 -6.14 -10.70
CA THR A 71 15.86 -5.35 -9.46
C THR A 71 15.94 -6.19 -8.19
N GLY A 72 15.65 -7.49 -8.29
CA GLY A 72 15.49 -8.38 -7.13
C GLY A 72 14.30 -8.00 -6.26
N LEU A 73 13.24 -7.46 -6.88
CA LEU A 73 11.93 -7.25 -6.27
C LEU A 73 11.06 -8.50 -6.43
N GLY A 74 10.10 -8.65 -5.53
CA GLY A 74 9.07 -9.68 -5.61
C GLY A 74 8.13 -9.47 -6.79
N ARG A 75 7.44 -10.55 -7.19
CA ARG A 75 6.49 -10.50 -8.32
C ARG A 75 5.36 -9.49 -8.09
N GLY A 76 4.84 -9.41 -6.87
CA GLY A 76 3.77 -8.48 -6.50
C GLY A 76 4.18 -7.02 -6.69
N GLU A 77 5.36 -6.64 -6.21
CA GLU A 77 5.93 -5.29 -6.36
C GLU A 77 6.15 -4.93 -7.83
N ILE A 78 6.78 -5.84 -8.57
CA ILE A 78 7.03 -5.67 -10.01
C ILE A 78 5.72 -5.44 -10.76
N GLU A 79 4.72 -6.31 -10.53
CA GLU A 79 3.43 -6.19 -11.20
C GLU A 79 2.66 -4.93 -10.77
N ALA A 80 2.78 -4.48 -9.51
CA ALA A 80 2.12 -3.25 -9.04
C ALA A 80 2.69 -2.02 -9.76
N MET A 81 4.01 -1.96 -9.92
CA MET A 81 4.70 -0.90 -10.66
C MET A 81 4.39 -0.97 -12.17
N SER A 82 4.28 -2.18 -12.74
CA SER A 82 3.83 -2.35 -14.13
C SER A 82 2.41 -1.86 -14.32
N LEU A 83 1.50 -2.24 -13.42
CA LEU A 83 0.09 -1.87 -13.49
C LEU A 83 -0.07 -0.36 -13.39
N TYR A 84 0.63 0.29 -12.45
CA TYR A 84 0.67 1.75 -12.32
C TYR A 84 0.94 2.42 -13.67
N ASN A 85 1.96 1.96 -14.39
CA ASN A 85 2.33 2.52 -15.69
C ASN A 85 1.30 2.19 -16.78
N GLN A 86 0.80 0.96 -16.82
CA GLN A 86 -0.12 0.49 -17.86
C GLN A 86 -1.45 1.23 -17.88
N ILE A 87 -1.97 1.58 -16.70
CA ILE A 87 -3.27 2.26 -16.58
C ILE A 87 -3.15 3.71 -16.14
N SER A 88 -1.93 4.26 -16.16
CA SER A 88 -1.63 5.65 -15.78
C SER A 88 -2.23 6.02 -14.42
N ALA A 89 -1.98 5.18 -13.41
CA ALA A 89 -2.44 5.44 -12.05
C ALA A 89 -1.78 6.68 -11.46
N ASP A 90 -2.44 7.30 -10.48
CA ASP A 90 -1.95 8.53 -9.85
C ASP A 90 -0.91 8.24 -8.77
N ILE A 91 -1.12 7.15 -8.00
CA ILE A 91 -0.32 6.83 -6.82
C ILE A 91 -0.09 5.31 -6.74
N LEU A 92 1.13 4.92 -6.32
CA LEU A 92 1.45 3.58 -5.84
C LEU A 92 1.55 3.58 -4.32
N LEU A 93 0.70 2.79 -3.66
CA LEU A 93 0.75 2.52 -2.23
C LEU A 93 1.72 1.37 -1.97
N ILE A 94 2.83 1.66 -1.31
CA ILE A 94 3.95 0.74 -1.07
C ILE A 94 4.73 1.11 0.19
N ASP A 95 4.98 0.13 1.06
CA ASP A 95 5.77 0.32 2.29
C ASP A 95 7.17 -0.31 2.23
N ASP A 96 7.45 -1.20 1.29
CA ASP A 96 8.80 -1.73 1.11
C ASP A 96 9.76 -0.63 0.63
N GLN A 97 10.83 -0.40 1.40
CA GLN A 97 11.77 0.69 1.14
C GLN A 97 12.55 0.50 -0.18
N LYS A 98 12.93 -0.73 -0.51
CA LYS A 98 13.70 -1.04 -1.71
C LYS A 98 12.81 -0.86 -2.95
N ALA A 99 11.61 -1.44 -2.92
CA ALA A 99 10.64 -1.32 -3.99
C ALA A 99 10.20 0.13 -4.21
N ARG A 100 9.93 0.87 -3.13
CA ARG A 100 9.66 2.31 -3.18
C ARG A 100 10.79 3.08 -3.85
N SER A 101 12.05 2.82 -3.46
CA SER A 101 13.20 3.52 -4.04
C SER A 101 13.30 3.29 -5.55
N ILE A 102 13.07 2.06 -6.01
CA ILE A 102 13.09 1.72 -7.43
C ILE A 102 11.90 2.35 -8.16
N ALA A 103 10.72 2.40 -7.52
CA ALA A 103 9.54 3.04 -8.09
C ALA A 103 9.74 4.54 -8.29
N GLU A 104 10.24 5.25 -7.27
CA GLU A 104 10.54 6.68 -7.35
C GLU A 104 11.63 6.98 -8.40
N GLN A 105 12.66 6.12 -8.54
CA GLN A 105 13.67 6.21 -9.62
C GLN A 105 13.07 6.03 -11.03
N ASN A 106 11.87 5.45 -11.12
CA ASN A 106 11.14 5.24 -12.35
C ASN A 106 9.93 6.18 -12.47
N GLU A 107 9.98 7.34 -11.80
CA GLU A 107 8.98 8.42 -11.89
C GLU A 107 7.58 8.00 -11.42
N ILE A 108 7.49 6.97 -10.58
CA ILE A 108 6.25 6.53 -9.96
C ILE A 108 6.04 7.30 -8.66
N THR A 109 4.88 7.95 -8.54
CA THR A 109 4.50 8.66 -7.31
C THR A 109 4.12 7.64 -6.25
N CYS A 110 4.92 7.57 -5.18
CA CYS A 110 4.72 6.58 -4.12
C CYS A 110 4.19 7.20 -2.83
N ILE A 111 3.34 6.46 -2.13
CA ILE A 111 2.93 6.74 -0.75
C ILE A 111 3.02 5.46 0.08
N GLY A 112 3.43 5.60 1.35
CA GLY A 112 3.35 4.50 2.32
C GLY A 112 2.15 4.65 3.24
N VAL A 113 1.84 3.64 4.03
CA VAL A 113 0.67 3.62 4.92
C VAL A 113 0.68 4.78 5.91
N LEU A 114 1.84 5.08 6.51
CA LEU A 114 1.96 6.21 7.43
C LEU A 114 1.67 7.56 6.76
N GLY A 115 2.15 7.76 5.53
CA GLY A 115 1.85 8.96 4.74
C GLY A 115 0.36 9.04 4.36
N PHE A 116 -0.23 7.90 4.02
CA PHE A 116 -1.65 7.80 3.73
C PHE A 116 -2.51 8.15 4.96
N LEU A 117 -2.17 7.67 6.16
CA LEU A 117 -2.89 8.00 7.40
C LEU A 117 -2.82 9.51 7.70
N VAL A 118 -1.69 10.17 7.42
CA VAL A 118 -1.57 11.62 7.51
C VAL A 118 -2.54 12.31 6.54
N ILE A 119 -2.63 11.86 5.29
CA ILE A 119 -3.60 12.40 4.31
C ILE A 119 -5.03 12.20 4.80
N ALA A 120 -5.38 11.02 5.31
CA ALA A 120 -6.72 10.74 5.83
C ALA A 120 -7.08 11.72 6.98
N LYS A 121 -6.13 12.00 7.88
CA LYS A 121 -6.32 13.00 8.93
C LYS A 121 -6.47 14.41 8.38
N GLN A 122 -5.62 14.82 7.45
CA GLN A 122 -5.68 16.15 6.84
C GLN A 122 -6.99 16.40 6.08
N LYS A 123 -7.59 15.34 5.51
CA LYS A 123 -8.92 15.36 4.90
C LYS A 123 -10.07 15.32 5.91
N GLY A 124 -9.79 15.21 7.21
CA GLY A 124 -10.81 15.13 8.27
C GLY A 124 -11.53 13.79 8.36
N ILE A 125 -11.06 12.76 7.67
CA ILE A 125 -11.67 11.42 7.66
C ILE A 125 -11.45 10.72 9.01
N ILE A 126 -10.27 10.93 9.60
CA ILE A 126 -9.94 10.46 10.94
C ILE A 126 -9.49 11.62 11.82
N PRO A 127 -9.87 11.65 13.11
CA PRO A 127 -9.48 12.73 14.01
C PRO A 127 -8.02 12.60 14.48
N LYS A 128 -7.49 11.37 14.52
CA LYS A 128 -6.16 11.04 15.04
C LYS A 128 -5.52 9.88 14.29
N ILE A 129 -4.21 9.94 14.08
CA ILE A 129 -3.43 8.84 13.49
C ILE A 129 -2.83 7.90 14.56
N LYS A 130 -2.60 8.38 15.79
CA LYS A 130 -1.94 7.61 16.84
C LYS A 130 -2.59 6.25 17.14
N PRO A 131 -3.93 6.08 17.14
CA PRO A 131 -4.55 4.77 17.34
C PRO A 131 -4.21 3.75 16.25
N TYR A 132 -4.00 4.19 15.02
CA TYR A 132 -3.61 3.31 13.91
C TYR A 132 -2.13 2.93 14.01
N ILE A 133 -1.27 3.89 14.37
CA ILE A 133 0.15 3.64 14.62
C ILE A 133 0.34 2.64 15.75
N GLN A 134 -0.38 2.79 16.88
CA GLN A 134 -0.27 1.87 18.00
C GLN A 134 -0.55 0.41 17.59
N LYS A 135 -1.57 0.19 16.76
CA LYS A 135 -1.87 -1.16 16.24
C LYS A 135 -0.76 -1.71 15.33
N LEU A 136 -0.08 -0.84 14.58
CA LEU A 136 1.07 -1.25 13.77
C LEU A 136 2.26 -1.59 14.68
N GLU A 137 2.52 -0.80 15.72
CA GLU A 137 3.57 -1.06 16.72
C GLU A 137 3.33 -2.35 17.52
N ASP A 138 2.07 -2.69 17.79
CA ASP A 138 1.66 -3.92 18.47
C ASP A 138 1.67 -5.15 17.54
N SER A 139 2.11 -4.99 16.29
CA SER A 139 2.15 -6.03 15.27
C SER A 139 3.60 -6.42 14.88
N PRO A 140 3.79 -7.49 14.08
CA PRO A 140 5.10 -7.82 13.54
C PRO A 140 5.65 -6.82 12.50
N ILE A 141 4.85 -5.85 12.06
CA ILE A 141 5.25 -4.86 11.05
C ILE A 141 6.14 -3.80 11.70
N TYR A 142 7.31 -3.58 11.11
CA TYR A 142 8.29 -2.65 11.67
C TYR A 142 8.35 -1.34 10.88
N TYR A 143 8.13 -0.23 11.58
CA TYR A 143 8.48 1.10 11.13
C TYR A 143 9.51 1.69 12.11
N GLY A 144 10.59 2.29 11.61
CA GLY A 144 11.61 2.85 12.48
C GLY A 144 11.12 4.04 13.31
N ASP A 145 11.55 4.13 14.57
CA ASP A 145 11.14 5.18 15.52
C ASP A 145 11.24 6.60 14.97
N LYS A 146 12.31 6.89 14.21
CA LYS A 146 12.51 8.22 13.62
C LYS A 146 11.38 8.56 12.64
N LEU A 147 10.95 7.59 11.82
CA LEU A 147 9.86 7.76 10.88
C LEU A 147 8.54 7.98 11.61
N LEU A 148 8.25 7.16 12.63
CA LEU A 148 7.04 7.29 13.45
C LEU A 148 6.94 8.67 14.12
N ARG A 149 8.04 9.14 14.73
CA ARG A 149 8.10 10.48 15.34
C ARG A 149 7.87 11.59 14.31
N SER A 150 8.50 11.51 13.14
CA SER A 150 8.29 12.48 12.06
C SER A 150 6.85 12.50 11.58
N VAL A 151 6.22 11.33 11.44
CA VAL A 151 4.83 11.20 11.01
C VAL A 151 3.86 11.80 12.03
N LEU A 152 4.05 11.52 13.31
CA LEU A 152 3.26 12.11 14.40
C LEU A 152 3.40 13.64 14.44
N GLN A 153 4.63 14.14 14.29
CA GLN A 153 4.88 15.59 14.22
C GLN A 153 4.15 16.25 13.04
N ILE A 154 4.21 15.66 11.84
CA ILE A 154 3.47 16.16 10.66
C ILE A 154 1.97 16.13 10.91
N ALA A 155 1.47 15.09 11.59
CA ALA A 155 0.08 14.97 11.96
C ALA A 155 -0.35 15.88 13.12
N LYS A 156 0.59 16.59 13.78
CA LYS A 156 0.33 17.39 14.99
C LYS A 156 -0.21 16.54 16.15
N GLU A 157 0.39 15.38 16.40
CA GLU A 157 0.18 14.48 17.54
C GLU A 157 1.51 14.13 18.23
#